data_AF-A0A258SBF5-F1
#
_entry.id   AF-A0A258SBF5-F1
#
_cell.length_a   1.000
_cell.length_b   1.000
_cell.length_c   1.000
_cell.angle_alpha   90.00
_cell.angle_beta   90.00
_cell.angle_gamma   90.00
#
_symmetry.space_group_name_H-M   'P 1'
#
loop_
_entity.id
_entity.type
_entity.pdbx_description
1 polymer ?
#
loop_
_entity_poly.entity_id
_entity_poly.type
_entity_poly.pdbx_seq_one_letter_code
_entity_poly.pdbx_strand_id
1 'polypeptide(L)'
;MAATRNRSSPAPLRRMKMLVSGFVERPDYRVDLLPRRNRVTVQVGDQTVASSNRTIVVDEQGHGLVFYFPPVDVDFDRLVAIDQRTTFCPFKGIARYLAASTAPELPIAWAYADPFVQVAALAGYIAFYQDRAIITVGGEDPIG
;
A
#
# COMPACT_ATOMS: atom_id res chain seq x y z
N MET A 1 47.26 21.70 35.89
CA MET A 1 46.07 20.82 36.02
C MET A 1 44.87 21.64 35.55
N ALA A 2 44.45 21.48 34.29
CA ALA A 2 43.30 22.20 33.73
C ALA A 2 42.49 21.23 32.86
N ALA A 3 41.20 21.10 33.20
CA ALA A 3 40.29 20.10 32.68
C ALA A 3 39.72 20.49 31.30
N THR A 4 39.84 19.58 30.34
CA THR A 4 39.20 19.69 29.02
C THR A 4 37.69 19.41 29.16
N ARG A 5 36.87 20.45 28.97
CA ARG A 5 35.40 20.29 28.88
C ARG A 5 35.03 19.63 27.55
N ASN A 6 34.57 18.40 27.61
CA ASN A 6 33.92 17.69 26.50
C ASN A 6 32.55 18.33 26.25
N ARG A 7 32.37 19.00 25.10
CA ARG A 7 31.04 19.44 24.63
C ARG A 7 30.53 18.39 23.66
N SER A 8 29.73 17.46 24.16
CA SER A 8 28.91 16.59 23.33
C SER A 8 27.83 17.43 22.64
N SER A 9 27.92 17.53 21.31
CA SER A 9 26.85 18.10 20.49
C SER A 9 25.63 17.18 20.54
N PRO A 10 24.39 17.68 20.69
CA PRO A 10 23.21 16.84 20.59
C PRO A 10 23.03 16.37 19.14
N ALA A 11 22.60 15.12 18.96
CA ALA A 11 22.26 14.58 17.65
C ALA A 11 21.17 15.43 16.97
N PRO A 12 21.19 15.60 15.64
CA PRO A 12 20.22 16.44 14.95
C PRO A 12 18.81 15.86 15.11
N LEU A 13 17.88 16.70 15.59
CA LEU A 13 16.45 16.41 15.60
C LEU A 13 16.01 16.14 14.15
N ARG A 14 15.61 14.90 13.87
CA ARG A 14 15.08 14.47 12.59
C ARG A 14 13.83 15.31 12.30
N ARG A 15 13.91 16.24 11.35
CA ARG A 15 12.82 17.14 10.96
C ARG A 15 11.61 16.26 10.61
N MET A 16 10.58 16.25 11.46
CA MET A 16 9.29 15.65 11.12
C MET A 16 8.76 16.45 9.91
N LYS A 17 8.92 15.90 8.71
CA LYS A 17 8.19 16.38 7.54
C LYS A 17 6.72 16.21 7.90
N MET A 18 6.02 17.32 8.07
CA MET A 18 4.57 17.32 8.11
C MET A 18 4.10 16.60 6.85
N LEU A 19 3.32 15.53 7.01
CA LEU A 19 2.74 14.79 5.90
C LEU A 19 1.65 15.67 5.30
N VAL A 20 2.05 16.55 4.38
CA VAL A 20 1.12 17.40 3.64
C VAL A 20 0.67 16.61 2.42
N SER A 21 -0.64 16.56 2.24
CA SER A 21 -1.25 15.92 1.09
C SER A 21 -0.97 16.73 -0.19
N GLY A 22 -0.52 16.05 -1.24
CA GLY A 22 -0.30 16.63 -2.56
C GLY A 22 -1.56 17.20 -3.20
N PHE A 23 -2.76 16.81 -2.74
CA PHE A 23 -4.03 17.41 -3.17
C PHE A 23 -4.15 18.90 -2.81
N VAL A 24 -3.38 19.40 -1.83
CA VAL A 24 -3.35 20.84 -1.50
C VAL A 24 -2.72 21.65 -2.64
N GLU A 25 -1.63 21.14 -3.21
CA GLU A 25 -0.89 21.81 -4.29
C GLU A 25 -1.45 21.48 -5.68
N ARG A 26 -2.06 20.29 -5.82
CA ARG A 26 -2.68 19.81 -7.06
C ARG A 26 -4.11 19.34 -6.81
N PRO A 27 -5.07 20.26 -6.66
CA PRO A 27 -6.46 19.92 -6.36
C PRO A 27 -7.18 19.19 -7.50
N ASP A 28 -6.63 19.24 -8.71
CA ASP A 28 -7.11 18.58 -9.92
C ASP A 28 -6.50 17.19 -10.14
N TYR A 29 -5.52 16.77 -9.33
CA TYR A 29 -4.93 15.44 -9.43
C TYR A 29 -5.97 14.36 -9.10
N ARG A 30 -6.06 13.34 -9.95
CA ARG A 30 -7.10 12.30 -9.81
C ARG A 30 -6.57 10.98 -9.28
N VAL A 31 -7.30 10.45 -8.29
CA VAL A 31 -7.19 9.08 -7.80
C VAL A 31 -8.61 8.54 -7.69
N ASP A 32 -9.08 7.88 -8.74
CA ASP A 32 -10.44 7.36 -8.81
C ASP A 32 -10.50 6.00 -8.10
N LEU A 33 -11.45 5.87 -7.16
CA LEU A 33 -11.68 4.64 -6.39
C LEU A 33 -12.95 3.97 -6.90
N LEU A 34 -12.80 2.82 -7.57
CA LEU A 34 -13.87 2.14 -8.29
C LEU A 34 -14.15 0.77 -7.68
N PRO A 35 -15.13 0.62 -6.77
CA PRO A 35 -15.53 -0.67 -6.23
C PRO A 35 -16.01 -1.62 -7.35
N ARG A 36 -15.57 -2.88 -7.33
CA ARG A 36 -15.91 -3.91 -8.32
C ARG A 36 -16.43 -5.18 -7.67
N ARG A 37 -17.36 -5.84 -8.36
CA ARG A 37 -17.99 -7.10 -7.96
C ARG A 37 -17.44 -8.33 -8.70
N ASN A 38 -16.64 -8.13 -9.75
CA ASN A 38 -15.87 -9.20 -10.36
C ASN A 38 -15.07 -9.93 -9.27
N ARG A 39 -15.05 -11.27 -9.33
CA ARG A 39 -14.13 -12.03 -8.49
C ARG A 39 -12.71 -11.79 -9.01
N VAL A 40 -11.87 -11.18 -8.18
CA VAL A 40 -10.45 -10.97 -8.45
C VAL A 40 -9.65 -11.89 -7.54
N THR A 41 -8.64 -12.56 -8.10
CA THR A 41 -7.71 -13.41 -7.33
C THR A 41 -6.27 -12.95 -7.52
N VAL A 42 -5.44 -13.22 -6.51
CA VAL A 42 -4.00 -12.95 -6.54
C VAL A 42 -3.26 -14.24 -6.28
N GLN A 43 -2.35 -14.60 -7.19
CA GLN A 43 -1.46 -15.75 -7.06
C GLN A 43 0.00 -15.29 -6.97
N VAL A 44 0.75 -15.89 -6.05
CA VAL A 44 2.20 -15.74 -5.91
C VAL A 44 2.80 -17.14 -5.96
N GLY A 45 3.54 -17.44 -7.02
CA GLY A 45 3.93 -18.81 -7.33
C GLY A 45 2.71 -19.68 -7.59
N ASP A 46 2.58 -20.79 -6.86
CA ASP A 46 1.44 -21.72 -6.90
C ASP A 46 0.36 -21.41 -5.85
N GLN A 47 0.54 -20.35 -5.06
CA GLN A 47 -0.31 -20.04 -3.91
C GLN A 47 -1.26 -18.89 -4.20
N THR A 48 -2.55 -19.07 -3.89
CA THR A 48 -3.51 -17.97 -3.86
C THR A 48 -3.39 -17.25 -2.52
N VAL A 49 -3.10 -15.94 -2.57
CA VAL A 49 -2.89 -15.11 -1.37
C VAL A 49 -4.03 -14.10 -1.14
N ALA A 50 -4.91 -13.90 -2.12
CA ALA A 50 -6.13 -13.12 -1.96
C ALA A 50 -7.21 -13.55 -2.97
N SER A 51 -8.48 -13.45 -2.58
CA SER A 51 -9.65 -13.72 -3.45
C SER A 51 -10.85 -12.90 -2.99
N SER A 52 -11.29 -11.94 -3.78
CA SER A 52 -12.34 -10.99 -3.38
C SER A 52 -13.26 -10.63 -4.53
N ASN A 53 -14.54 -10.43 -4.22
CA ASN A 53 -15.53 -9.78 -5.07
C ASN A 53 -15.91 -8.37 -4.53
N ARG A 54 -15.02 -7.79 -3.72
CA ARG A 54 -15.18 -6.49 -3.04
C ARG A 54 -13.94 -5.63 -3.20
N THR A 55 -13.23 -5.80 -4.33
CA THR A 55 -12.02 -5.03 -4.59
C THR A 55 -12.37 -3.58 -4.92
N ILE A 56 -11.44 -2.68 -4.61
CA ILE A 56 -11.44 -1.31 -5.13
C ILE A 56 -10.37 -1.27 -6.23
N VAL A 57 -10.78 -0.96 -7.46
CA VAL A 57 -9.82 -0.64 -8.52
C VAL A 57 -9.45 0.83 -8.39
N VAL A 58 -8.16 1.11 -8.28
CA VAL A 58 -7.61 2.45 -8.25
C VAL A 58 -7.09 2.81 -9.64
N ASP A 59 -7.65 3.86 -10.21
CA ASP A 59 -7.16 4.52 -11.42
C ASP A 59 -6.55 5.87 -11.01
N GLU A 60 -5.22 5.92 -10.90
CA GLU A 60 -4.48 7.11 -10.55
C GLU A 60 -3.90 7.75 -11.81
N GLN A 61 -4.07 9.05 -11.94
CA GLN A 61 -3.62 9.80 -13.12
C GLN A 61 -2.14 9.52 -13.45
N GLY A 62 -1.91 8.90 -14.61
CA GLY A 62 -0.57 8.59 -15.13
C GLY A 62 0.01 7.26 -14.64
N HIS A 63 -0.79 6.41 -13.97
CA HIS A 63 -0.38 5.12 -13.44
C HIS A 63 -1.24 3.98 -14.01
N GLY A 64 -0.79 2.73 -13.87
CA GLY A 64 -1.59 1.55 -14.20
C GLY A 64 -2.68 1.27 -13.16
N LEU A 65 -3.70 0.51 -13.55
CA LEU A 65 -4.79 0.10 -12.65
C LEU A 65 -4.27 -0.82 -11.55
N VAL A 66 -4.66 -0.53 -10.30
CA VAL A 66 -4.29 -1.33 -9.14
C VAL A 66 -5.53 -1.85 -8.43
N PHE A 67 -5.53 -3.13 -8.07
CA PHE A 67 -6.60 -3.75 -7.29
C PHE A 67 -6.23 -3.73 -5.81
N TYR A 68 -7.09 -3.13 -5.01
CA TYR A 68 -7.01 -3.12 -3.55
C TYR A 68 -8.04 -4.11 -2.98
N PHE A 69 -7.56 -5.03 -2.17
CA PHE A 69 -8.33 -6.09 -1.53
C PHE A 69 -8.64 -5.72 -0.09
N PRO A 70 -9.89 -5.93 0.39
CA PRO A 70 -10.18 -5.76 1.80
C PRO A 70 -9.39 -6.80 2.61
N PRO A 71 -8.89 -6.46 3.83
CA PRO A 71 -8.05 -7.35 4.62
C PRO A 71 -8.63 -8.74 4.85
N VAL A 72 -9.94 -8.82 5.04
CA VAL A 72 -10.66 -10.08 5.31
C VAL A 72 -10.60 -11.08 4.15
N ASP A 73 -10.28 -10.62 2.94
CA ASP A 73 -10.18 -11.45 1.74
C ASP A 73 -8.71 -11.78 1.36
N VAL A 74 -7.76 -11.46 2.26
CA VAL A 74 -6.32 -11.68 2.10
C VAL A 74 -5.85 -12.73 3.10
N ASP A 75 -5.10 -13.72 2.61
CA ASP A 75 -4.52 -14.79 3.42
C ASP A 75 -3.22 -14.29 4.07
N PHE A 76 -3.32 -13.76 5.29
CA PHE A 76 -2.18 -13.24 6.04
C PHE A 76 -1.27 -14.35 6.63
N ASP A 77 -1.66 -15.63 6.61
CA ASP A 77 -0.74 -16.71 7.00
C ASP A 77 0.37 -16.89 5.95
N ARG A 78 0.13 -16.42 4.71
CA ARG A 78 1.07 -16.44 3.59
C ARG A 78 1.86 -15.15 3.42
N LEU A 79 1.57 -14.13 4.22
CA LEU A 79 2.19 -12.81 4.11
C LEU A 79 2.85 -12.40 5.41
N VAL A 80 4.01 -11.76 5.31
CA VAL A 80 4.72 -11.18 6.45
C VAL A 80 4.96 -9.70 6.23
N ALA A 81 4.86 -8.90 7.29
CA ALA A 81 5.23 -7.49 7.23
C ALA A 81 6.74 -7.36 7.01
N ILE A 82 7.16 -6.42 6.16
CA ILE A 82 8.56 -6.05 6.05
C ILE A 82 8.82 -4.89 7.01
N ASP A 83 9.44 -5.20 8.14
CA ASP A 83 9.69 -4.24 9.21
C ASP A 83 10.45 -3.00 8.70
N GLN A 84 10.03 -1.83 9.20
CA GLN A 84 10.62 -0.52 8.94
C GLN A 84 10.64 -0.06 7.48
N ARG A 85 10.18 -0.89 6.52
CA ARG A 85 10.11 -0.51 5.11
C ARG A 85 8.85 0.30 4.85
N THR A 86 9.03 1.58 4.55
CA THR A 86 7.94 2.51 4.22
C THR A 86 8.33 3.44 3.08
N THR A 87 7.34 3.90 2.34
CA THR A 87 7.50 5.00 1.38
C THR A 87 6.37 6.01 1.58
N PHE A 88 6.64 7.26 1.21
CA PHE A 88 5.64 8.32 1.20
C PHE A 88 5.12 8.52 -0.22
N CYS A 89 3.81 8.36 -0.40
CA CYS A 89 3.08 8.79 -1.57
C CYS A 89 2.41 10.15 -1.29
N PRO A 90 2.65 11.19 -2.10
CA PRO A 90 2.02 12.50 -1.91
C PRO A 90 0.50 12.47 -1.87
N PHE A 91 -0.14 11.51 -2.55
CA PHE A 91 -1.61 11.43 -2.65
C PHE A 91 -2.25 10.37 -1.76
N LYS A 92 -1.47 9.38 -1.29
CA LYS A 92 -2.01 8.27 -0.50
C LYS A 92 -1.47 8.16 0.92
N GLY A 93 -0.40 8.90 1.27
CA GLY A 93 0.20 8.84 2.60
C GLY A 93 1.34 7.82 2.69
N ILE A 94 1.48 7.17 3.85
CA ILE A 94 2.58 6.23 4.12
C ILE A 94 2.19 4.81 3.72
N ALA A 95 2.89 4.25 2.73
CA ALA A 95 2.78 2.85 2.38
C ALA A 95 3.64 1.99 3.32
N ARG A 96 3.08 0.88 3.78
CA ARG A 96 3.79 -0.23 4.44
C ARG A 96 3.79 -1.43 3.52
N TYR A 97 4.83 -2.25 3.58
CA TYR A 97 5.04 -3.36 2.65
C TYR A 97 4.89 -4.72 3.31
N LEU A 98 4.38 -5.68 2.54
CA LEU A 98 4.34 -7.09 2.89
C LEU A 98 5.10 -7.91 1.85
N ALA A 99 5.70 -9.00 2.33
CA ALA A 99 6.37 -10.01 1.53
C ALA A 99 5.60 -11.34 1.62
N ALA A 100 5.90 -12.28 0.71
CA ALA A 100 5.48 -13.66 0.89
C ALA A 100 6.24 -14.27 2.06
N SER A 101 5.58 -15.11 2.87
CA SER A 101 6.25 -15.83 3.98
C SER A 101 7.43 -16.70 3.49
N THR A 102 7.41 -17.11 2.22
CA THR A 102 8.47 -17.90 1.56
C THR A 102 9.65 -17.06 1.06
N ALA A 103 9.52 -15.73 0.97
CA ALA A 103 10.55 -14.80 0.48
C ALA A 103 10.44 -13.44 1.20
N PRO A 104 10.77 -13.37 2.51
CA PRO A 104 10.42 -12.26 3.40
C PRO A 104 11.08 -10.91 3.07
N GLU A 105 12.09 -10.88 2.21
CA GLU A 105 12.83 -9.68 1.82
C GLU A 105 12.28 -8.96 0.57
N LEU A 106 11.48 -9.64 -0.25
CA LEU A 106 10.94 -9.10 -1.49
C LEU A 106 9.51 -8.57 -1.26
N PRO A 107 9.26 -7.25 -1.34
CA PRO A 107 7.92 -6.73 -1.21
C PRO A 107 7.05 -7.20 -2.38
N ILE A 108 5.93 -7.82 -2.08
CA ILE A 108 4.94 -8.25 -3.08
C ILE A 108 3.62 -7.50 -2.94
N ALA A 109 3.39 -6.88 -1.80
CA ALA A 109 2.19 -6.13 -1.51
C ALA A 109 2.47 -4.87 -0.70
N TRP A 110 1.52 -3.96 -0.69
CA TRP A 110 1.55 -2.77 0.16
C TRP A 110 0.15 -2.41 0.66
N ALA A 111 0.14 -1.60 1.73
CA ALA A 111 -1.07 -1.08 2.33
C ALA A 111 -0.86 0.35 2.84
N TYR A 112 -1.92 1.13 2.88
CA TYR A 112 -1.96 2.43 3.55
C TYR A 112 -2.81 2.29 4.81
N ALA A 113 -2.19 2.31 6.00
CA ALA A 113 -2.93 2.22 7.26
C ALA A 113 -3.76 3.49 7.51
N ASP A 114 -3.12 4.65 7.28
CA ASP A 114 -3.69 5.97 7.54
C ASP A 114 -3.57 6.84 6.27
N PRO A 115 -4.35 6.54 5.20
CA PRO A 115 -4.29 7.32 3.97
C PRO A 115 -4.88 8.72 4.14
N PHE A 116 -4.58 9.62 3.20
CA PHE A 116 -5.20 10.95 3.19
C PHE A 116 -6.71 10.89 2.96
N VAL A 117 -7.43 11.90 3.43
CA VAL A 117 -8.92 11.93 3.45
C VAL A 117 -9.56 11.68 2.08
N GLN A 118 -8.94 12.16 1.01
CA GLN A 118 -9.42 11.98 -0.37
C GLN A 118 -9.45 10.52 -0.80
N VAL A 119 -8.61 9.68 -0.20
CA VAL A 119 -8.49 8.25 -0.51
C VAL A 119 -8.69 7.38 0.74
N ALA A 120 -9.47 7.87 1.71
CA ALA A 120 -9.72 7.22 2.99
C ALA A 120 -10.30 5.79 2.86
N ALA A 121 -11.03 5.51 1.78
CA ALA A 121 -11.59 4.20 1.51
C ALA A 121 -10.54 3.09 1.28
N LEU A 122 -9.27 3.46 1.07
CA LEU A 122 -8.15 2.51 0.97
C LEU A 122 -7.55 2.11 2.33
N ALA A 123 -8.06 2.64 3.45
CA ALA A 123 -7.51 2.39 4.77
C ALA A 123 -7.44 0.88 5.08
N GLY A 124 -6.22 0.38 5.25
CA GLY A 124 -5.93 -1.02 5.52
C GLY A 124 -6.05 -1.97 4.32
N TYR A 125 -6.55 -1.54 3.17
CA TYR A 125 -6.65 -2.41 1.99
C TYR A 125 -5.27 -2.79 1.47
N ILE A 126 -5.16 -4.00 0.92
CA ILE A 126 -3.91 -4.59 0.43
C ILE A 126 -3.89 -4.55 -1.09
N ALA A 127 -2.85 -3.97 -1.68
CA ALA A 127 -2.58 -4.02 -3.11
C ALA A 127 -1.33 -4.86 -3.38
N PHE A 128 -1.27 -5.47 -4.56
CA PHE A 128 -0.19 -6.37 -4.96
C PHE A 128 0.56 -5.84 -6.18
N TYR A 129 1.86 -6.09 -6.21
CA TYR A 129 2.73 -5.77 -7.33
C TYR A 129 2.43 -6.70 -8.51
N GLN A 130 1.91 -6.14 -9.61
CA GLN A 130 1.52 -6.91 -10.81
C GLN A 130 2.71 -7.51 -11.58
N ASP A 131 3.93 -7.03 -11.33
CA ASP A 131 5.19 -7.63 -11.81
C ASP A 131 5.67 -8.81 -10.94
N ARG A 132 5.01 -9.07 -9.80
CA ARG A 132 5.41 -10.07 -8.79
C ARG A 132 4.29 -11.03 -8.40
N ALA A 133 3.07 -10.75 -8.82
CA ALA A 133 1.89 -11.56 -8.57
C ALA A 133 1.00 -11.59 -9.82
N ILE A 134 0.34 -12.72 -10.05
CA ILE A 134 -0.64 -12.87 -11.12
C ILE A 134 -1.99 -12.44 -10.57
N ILE A 135 -2.56 -11.39 -11.15
CA ILE A 135 -3.92 -10.92 -10.84
C ILE A 135 -4.86 -11.42 -11.92
N THR A 136 -5.85 -12.22 -11.53
CA THR A 136 -6.90 -12.70 -12.44
C THR A 136 -8.20 -12.01 -12.13
N VAL A 137 -8.84 -11.40 -13.14
CA VAL A 137 -10.16 -10.80 -13.03
C VAL A 137 -11.15 -11.77 -13.68
N GLY A 138 -12.06 -12.31 -12.88
CA GLY A 138 -13.15 -13.16 -13.34
C GLY A 138 -14.26 -12.36 -14.03
N GLY A 139 -15.12 -13.08 -14.75
CA GLY A 139 -16.38 -12.52 -15.25
C GLY A 139 -17.25 -11.97 -14.12
N GLU A 140 -18.05 -10.98 -14.45
CA GLU A 140 -19.20 -10.56 -13.65
C GLU A 140 -20.43 -11.02 -14.43
N ASP A 141 -21.38 -11.69 -13.77
CA ASP A 141 -22.69 -11.92 -14.36
C ASP A 141 -23.42 -10.57 -14.47
N PRO A 142 -23.66 -10.03 -15.67
CA PRO A 142 -24.21 -8.68 -15.82
C PRO A 142 -25.66 -8.53 -15.33
N ILE A 143 -26.33 -9.65 -15.03
CA ILE A 143 -27.75 -9.74 -14.71
C ILE A 143 -28.00 -10.25 -13.28
N GLY A 144 -26.96 -10.77 -12.61
CA GLY A 144 -27.06 -11.43 -11.30
C GLY A 144 -27.45 -12.91 -11.39
#